data_AF-A0A4P8HSS5-F1
#
_entry.id   AF-A0A4P8HSS5-F1
#
_cell.length_a   1.000
_cell.length_b   1.000
_cell.length_c   1.000
_cell.angle_alpha   90.00
_cell.angle_beta   90.00
_cell.angle_gamma   90.00
#
_symmetry.space_group_name_H-M   'P 1'
#
loop_
_entity.id
_entity.type
_entity.pdbx_description
1 polymer ?
#
loop_
_entity_poly.entity_id
_entity_poly.type
_entity_poly.pdbx_seq_one_letter_code
_entity_poly.pdbx_strand_id
1 'polypeptide(L)' 'MQAANNESVIIKDQGRPTHVLMTFDTYQRLAQRPRNIADALAIPSIVDIGFDPPRVAIRARDVEL' A
#
# COMPACT_ATOMS: atom_id res chain seq x y z
N MET A 1 -11.39 2.25 -30.64
CA MET A 1 -10.06 2.08 -30.00
C MET A 1 -10.17 0.97 -28.95
N GLN A 2 -9.77 -0.27 -29.25
CA GLN A 2 -9.94 -1.43 -28.35
C GLN A 2 -8.69 -1.76 -27.51
N ALA A 3 -7.48 -1.46 -28.00
CA ALA A 3 -6.24 -1.85 -27.33
C ALA A 3 -6.12 -1.26 -25.92
N ALA A 4 -6.45 0.02 -25.75
CA ALA A 4 -6.41 0.74 -24.46
C ALA A 4 -7.34 0.17 -23.38
N ASN A 5 -8.29 -0.70 -23.75
CA ASN A 5 -9.17 -1.38 -22.79
C ASN A 5 -8.47 -2.53 -22.08
N ASN A 6 -7.47 -3.15 -22.72
CA ASN A 6 -6.74 -4.29 -22.19
C ASN A 6 -5.33 -3.89 -21.70
N GLU A 7 -4.67 -2.97 -22.42
CA GLU A 7 -3.29 -2.55 -22.13
C GLU A 7 -3.04 -1.09 -22.54
N SER A 8 -2.23 -0.37 -21.76
CA SER A 8 -1.90 1.04 -22.04
C SER A 8 -1.09 1.17 -23.32
N VAL A 9 -1.45 2.15 -24.16
CA VAL A 9 -0.79 2.41 -25.44
C VAL A 9 0.07 3.67 -25.35
N ILE A 10 1.36 3.55 -25.69
CA ILE A 10 2.28 4.69 -25.74
C ILE A 10 2.19 5.37 -27.11
N ILE A 11 1.92 6.67 -27.09
CA ILE A 11 1.90 7.52 -28.28
C ILE A 11 3.25 8.26 -28.35
N LYS A 12 3.92 8.12 -29.48
CA LYS A 12 5.22 8.75 -29.74
C LYS A 12 5.05 9.87 -30.76
N ASP A 13 5.77 10.97 -30.55
CA ASP A 13 6.02 12.00 -31.55
C ASP A 13 7.52 12.02 -31.87
N GLN A 14 7.87 11.96 -33.16
CA GLN A 14 9.25 11.90 -33.65
C GLN A 14 10.12 10.83 -32.94
N GLY A 15 9.52 9.66 -32.66
CA GLY A 15 10.19 8.56 -31.98
C GLY A 15 10.31 8.71 -30.45
N ARG A 16 9.90 9.85 -29.88
CA ARG A 16 9.91 10.11 -28.43
C ARG A 16 8.52 9.86 -27.84
N PRO A 17 8.39 9.12 -26.73
CA PRO A 17 7.13 9.02 -26.00
C PRO A 17 6.67 10.41 -25.55
N THR A 18 5.46 10.80 -25.91
CA THR A 18 4.89 12.11 -25.52
C THR A 18 3.59 11.96 -24.74
N HIS A 19 2.79 10.95 -25.06
CA HIS A 19 1.49 10.72 -24.43
C HIS A 19 1.24 9.23 -24.22
N VAL A 20 0.30 8.89 -23.33
CA VAL A 20 -0.16 7.52 -23.10
C VAL A 20 -1.69 7.52 -23.10
N LEU A 21 -2.30 6.57 -23.80
CA LEU A 21 -3.73 6.31 -23.76
C LEU A 21 -4.01 5.07 -22.90
N MET A 22 -4.94 5.20 -21.96
CA MET A 22 -5.36 4.12 -21.05
C MET A 22 -6.81 4.34 -20.62
N THR A 23 -7.42 3.34 -19.98
CA THR A 23 -8.72 3.52 -19.34
C THR A 23 -8.63 4.54 -18.20
N PHE A 24 -9.75 5.20 -17.91
CA PHE A 24 -9.80 6.15 -16.81
C PHE A 24 -9.56 5.48 -15.44
N ASP A 25 -10.02 4.24 -15.23
CA ASP A 25 -9.74 3.49 -14.00
C ASP A 25 -8.24 3.27 -13.78
N THR A 26 -7.51 2.88 -14.82
CA THR A 26 -6.05 2.72 -14.76
C THR A 26 -5.37 4.05 -14.45
N TYR A 27 -5.78 5.14 -15.11
CA TYR A 27 -5.29 6.49 -14.79
C TYR A 27 -5.55 6.84 -13.32
N GLN A 28 -6.76 6.60 -12.81
CA GLN A 28 -7.12 6.89 -11.43
C GLN A 28 -6.26 6.11 -10.43
N ARG A 29 -5.95 4.83 -10.69
CA ARG A 29 -5.06 4.04 -9.82
C ARG A 29 -3.63 4.57 -9.79
N LEU A 30 -3.11 5.04 -10.92
CA LEU A 30 -1.76 5.60 -11.04
C LEU A 30 -1.66 7.02 -10.48
N ALA A 31 -2.71 7.82 -10.66
CA ALA A 31 -2.78 9.21 -10.20
C ALA A 31 -3.18 9.32 -8.72
N GLN A 32 -3.74 8.24 -8.13
CA GLN A 32 -3.94 8.17 -6.69
C GLN A 32 -2.60 8.32 -5.97
N ARG A 33 -2.58 9.18 -4.94
CA ARG A 33 -1.42 9.28 -4.05
C ARG A 33 -1.16 7.90 -3.44
N PRO A 34 0.12 7.50 -3.24
CA PRO A 34 0.39 6.34 -2.40
C PRO A 34 -0.36 6.51 -1.10
N ARG A 35 -1.04 5.45 -0.65
CA ARG A 35 -1.73 5.43 0.64
C ARG A 35 -0.79 6.05 1.66
N ASN A 36 -1.29 7.04 2.41
CA ASN A 36 -0.53 7.59 3.52
C ASN A 36 -0.01 6.41 4.34
N ILE A 37 1.29 6.39 4.67
CA ILE A 37 1.87 5.29 5.47
C ILE A 37 1.07 5.11 6.76
N ALA A 38 0.55 6.21 7.33
CA ALA A 38 -0.36 6.15 8.45
C ALA A 38 -1.66 5.39 8.15
N ASP A 39 -2.29 5.59 6.99
CA ASP A 39 -3.50 4.87 6.57
C ASP A 39 -3.22 3.40 6.25
N ALA A 40 -2.03 3.08 5.72
CA ALA A 40 -1.63 1.72 5.40
C ALA A 40 -1.29 0.89 6.65
N LEU A 41 -0.71 1.54 7.66
CA LEU A 41 -0.40 0.94 8.97
C LEU A 41 -1.55 1.11 9.97
N ALA A 42 -2.60 1.86 9.62
CA ALA A 42 -3.77 1.99 10.46
C ALA A 42 -4.44 0.63 10.58
N ILE A 43 -4.38 0.08 11.78
CA ILE A 43 -5.31 -0.97 12.20
C ILE A 43 -6.66 -0.24 12.37
N PRO A 44 -7.73 -0.61 11.64
CA PRO A 44 -9.05 -0.02 11.83
C PRO A 44 -9.37 -0.07 13.32
N SER A 45 -9.67 1.10 13.88
CA SER A 45 -9.77 1.35 15.31
C SER A 45 -10.56 0.24 16.02
N ILE A 46 -9.83 -0.51 16.85
CA ILE A 46 -10.33 -1.47 17.84
C ILE A 46 -11.28 -2.50 17.22
N VAL A 47 -10.70 -3.50 16.57
CA VAL A 47 -11.29 -4.82 16.69
C VAL A 47 -11.18 -5.16 18.18
N ASP A 48 -12.32 -5.32 18.87
CA ASP A 48 -12.39 -5.84 20.23
C ASP A 48 -11.90 -7.30 20.20
N ILE A 49 -10.58 -7.46 20.10
CA ILE A 49 -9.93 -8.74 20.20
C ILE A 49 -9.82 -9.05 21.68
N GLY A 50 -10.39 -10.18 22.11
CA GLY A 50 -10.27 -10.68 23.48
C GLY A 50 -8.83 -11.04 23.81
N PHE A 51 -8.00 -10.02 24.02
CA PHE A 51 -6.59 -10.15 24.35
C PHE A 51 -6.45 -10.28 25.87
N ASP A 52 -6.34 -11.52 26.33
CA ASP A 52 -6.05 -11.88 27.72
C ASP A 52 -4.63 -12.49 27.80
N PRO A 53 -3.56 -11.67 27.79
CA PRO A 53 -2.20 -12.19 27.85
C PRO A 53 -1.93 -12.82 29.21
N PRO A 54 -1.25 -13.96 29.27
CA PRO A 54 -0.89 -14.56 30.55
C PRO A 54 0.05 -13.65 31.34
N ARG A 55 -0.10 -13.62 32.68
CA ARG A 55 0.81 -12.90 33.57
C ARG A 55 2.21 -13.49 33.47
N VAL A 56 3.16 -12.70 32.99
CA VAL A 56 4.59 -13.09 32.95
C VAL A 56 5.22 -12.83 34.31
N ALA A 57 5.73 -13.87 34.96
CA ALA A 57 6.56 -13.73 36.14
C ALA A 57 8.00 -13.41 35.73
N ILE A 58 8.35 -12.12 35.67
CA ILE A 58 9.71 -11.68 35.41
C ILE A 58 10.52 -11.87 36.71
N ARG A 59 11.50 -12.77 36.69
CA ARG A 59 12.46 -12.94 37.79
C ARG A 59 13.74 -12.18 37.43
N ALA A 60 14.17 -11.30 38.33
CA ALA A 60 15.52 -10.76 38.25
C ALA A 60 16.52 -11.90 38.49
N ARG A 61 17.56 -11.98 37.68
CA ARG A 61 18.69 -12.88 37.94
C ARG A 61 19.64 -12.16 38.90
N ASP A 62 20.07 -12.86 39.93
CA ASP A 62 21.10 -12.34 40.83
C ASP A 62 22.39 -12.08 40.07
N VAL A 63 23.02 -10.94 40.38
CA VAL A 63 24.34 -10.59 39.86
C VAL A 63 25.37 -11.37 40.67
N GLU A 64 26.13 -12.25 40.04
CA GLU A 64 27.34 -12.79 40.65
C GLU A 64 28.40 -11.68 40.69
N LEU A 65 28.74 -11.24 41.91
CA LEU A 65 29.82 -10.30 42.20
C LEU A 65 31.12 -11.05 42.51
#